data_AF-A0A7V9ZEA9-F1
#
_entry.id   AF-A0A7V9ZEA9-F1
#
_cell.length_a   1.000
_cell.length_b   1.000
_cell.length_c   1.000
_cell.angle_alpha   90.00
_cell.angle_beta   90.00
_cell.angle_gamma   90.00
#
_symmetry.space_group_name_H-M   'P 1'
#
loop_
_entity.id
_entity.type
_entity.pdbx_description
1 polymer ?
#
loop_
_entity_poly.entity_id
_entity_poly.type
_entity_poly.pdbx_seq_one_letter_code
_entity_poly.pdbx_strand_id
1 'polypeptide(L)'
;MSAEAISKAISDGRIRDAVVRVNDVPKIADPDLADRELDANSRPRIDRASDRSGDKVAPHEVAEYYESRALREATRAQFDVIRLAEKRGELVNAKEMESRLVSVFTQCRTRLLSIPTRARQRDSSLSSMQVDLFDTLIREALEVLAAMEPDEPAE
;
A
#
# COMPACT_ATOMS: atom_id res chain seq x y z
N MET A 1 19.25 31.55 -28.05
CA MET A 1 18.68 31.02 -26.79
C MET A 1 17.61 31.98 -26.28
N SER A 2 16.47 31.49 -25.79
CA SER A 2 15.45 32.39 -25.21
C SER A 2 15.85 32.83 -23.80
N ALA A 3 15.51 34.07 -23.43
CA ALA A 3 15.82 34.62 -22.11
C ALA A 3 15.18 33.79 -20.97
N GLU A 4 14.03 33.17 -21.23
CA GLU A 4 13.34 32.28 -20.28
C GLU A 4 14.11 30.98 -20.00
N ALA A 5 14.74 30.39 -21.03
CA ALA A 5 15.51 29.16 -20.87
C ALA A 5 16.75 29.38 -19.98
N ILE A 6 17.39 30.54 -20.14
CA ILE A 6 18.54 30.97 -19.33
C ILE A 6 18.12 31.23 -17.89
N SER A 7 17.03 31.98 -17.67
CA SER A 7 16.52 32.28 -16.32
C SER A 7 16.17 30.99 -15.55
N LYS A 8 15.56 30.02 -16.24
CA LYS A 8 15.28 28.71 -15.67
C LYS A 8 16.55 27.92 -15.34
N ALA A 9 17.56 27.95 -16.20
CA ALA A 9 18.82 27.26 -15.96
C ALA A 9 19.61 27.83 -14.76
N ILE A 10 19.52 29.15 -14.55
CA ILE A 10 20.06 29.81 -13.35
C ILE A 10 19.30 29.37 -12.09
N SER A 11 17.96 29.31 -12.15
CA SER A 11 17.11 28.84 -11.04
C SER A 11 17.35 27.38 -10.68
N ASP A 12 17.57 26.52 -11.67
CA ASP A 12 17.86 25.09 -11.50
C ASP A 12 19.34 24.85 -11.09
N GLY A 13 20.14 25.92 -10.95
CA GLY A 13 21.53 25.88 -10.52
C GLY A 13 22.48 25.23 -11.53
N ARG A 14 22.16 25.28 -12.82
CA ARG A 14 22.94 24.70 -13.93
C ARG A 14 24.01 25.65 -14.49
N ILE A 15 23.77 26.95 -14.38
CA ILE A 15 24.74 28.02 -14.68
C ILE A 15 25.02 28.72 -13.36
N ARG A 16 26.27 28.69 -12.90
CA ARG A 16 26.65 29.21 -11.57
C ARG A 16 27.78 30.21 -11.69
N ASP A 17 28.84 29.84 -12.41
CA ASP A 17 30.06 30.65 -12.46
C ASP A 17 29.94 31.79 -13.47
N ALA A 18 29.04 31.67 -14.46
CA ALA A 18 28.76 32.73 -15.42
C ALA A 18 27.77 33.80 -14.93
N VAL A 19 27.21 33.68 -13.72
CA VAL A 19 26.15 34.57 -13.20
C VAL A 19 26.70 35.62 -12.24
N VAL A 20 26.46 36.89 -12.53
CA VAL A 20 26.73 38.02 -11.63
C VAL A 20 25.42 38.71 -11.26
N ARG A 21 25.25 39.05 -9.98
CA ARG A 21 24.07 39.77 -9.50
C ARG A 21 24.30 41.28 -9.60
N VAL A 22 23.42 41.96 -10.33
CA VAL A 22 23.37 43.43 -10.37
C VAL A 22 21.98 43.85 -9.89
N ASN A 23 21.92 44.56 -8.76
CA ASN A 23 20.66 44.96 -8.09
C ASN A 23 19.74 43.76 -7.79
N ASP A 24 20.30 42.69 -7.22
CA ASP A 24 19.62 41.41 -6.93
C ASP A 24 19.01 40.66 -8.13
N VAL A 25 19.24 41.15 -9.36
CA VAL A 25 18.86 40.45 -10.58
C VAL A 25 20.06 39.66 -11.11
N PRO A 26 19.95 38.33 -11.29
CA PRO A 26 21.00 37.53 -11.89
C PRO A 26 21.16 37.91 -13.38
N LYS A 27 22.36 38.31 -13.77
CA LYS A 27 22.73 38.59 -15.16
C LYS A 27 23.91 37.71 -15.55
N ILE A 28 23.95 37.32 -16.83
CA ILE A 28 25.12 36.62 -17.38
C ILE A 28 26.23 37.64 -17.58
N ALA A 29 27.39 37.40 -16.96
CA ALA A 29 28.58 38.23 -17.16
C ALA A 29 29.40 37.80 -18.37
N ASP A 30 29.43 36.49 -18.65
CA ASP A 30 30.12 35.91 -19.80
C ASP A 30 29.18 34.90 -20.51
N PRO A 31 28.65 35.25 -21.70
CA PRO A 31 27.76 34.38 -22.45
C PRO A 31 28.44 33.10 -22.95
N ASP A 32 29.73 33.14 -23.30
CA ASP A 32 30.45 31.98 -23.82
C ASP A 32 30.79 30.98 -22.70
N LEU A 33 30.96 31.48 -21.46
CA LEU A 33 31.08 30.64 -20.27
C LEU A 33 29.74 30.00 -19.90
N ALA A 34 28.65 30.78 -19.96
CA ALA A 34 27.30 30.31 -19.66
C ALA A 34 26.87 29.15 -20.57
N ASP A 35 27.21 29.22 -21.86
CA ASP A 35 26.90 28.17 -22.83
C ASP A 35 27.66 26.88 -22.52
N ARG A 36 28.94 26.99 -22.16
CA ARG A 36 29.76 25.83 -21.76
C ARG A 36 29.26 25.17 -20.48
N GLU A 37 28.87 25.96 -19.47
CA GLU A 37 28.29 25.45 -18.23
C GLU A 37 26.95 24.75 -18.48
N LEU A 38 26.12 25.34 -19.34
CA LEU A 38 24.81 24.81 -19.65
C LEU A 38 24.92 23.51 -20.45
N ASP A 39 25.84 23.39 -21.40
CA ASP A 39 26.09 22.15 -22.14
C ASP A 39 26.69 21.06 -21.25
N ALA A 40 27.62 21.41 -20.35
CA ALA A 40 28.24 20.46 -19.44
C ALA A 40 27.25 19.91 -18.38
N ASN A 41 26.32 20.75 -17.90
CA ASN A 41 25.41 20.41 -16.81
C ASN A 41 23.97 20.09 -17.26
N SER A 42 23.66 20.23 -18.55
CA SER A 42 22.39 19.77 -19.10
C SER A 42 22.48 18.28 -19.40
N ARG A 43 21.66 17.48 -18.70
CA ARG A 43 21.38 16.11 -19.13
C ARG A 43 20.94 16.14 -20.60
N PRO A 44 21.36 15.17 -21.44
CA PRO A 44 20.85 15.07 -22.79
C PRO A 44 19.33 15.01 -22.70
N ARG A 45 18.67 16.03 -23.25
CA ARG A 45 17.24 15.93 -23.50
C ARG A 45 17.10 14.77 -24.46
N ILE A 46 16.40 13.72 -24.04
CA ILE A 46 15.87 12.74 -24.97
C ILE A 46 14.82 13.50 -25.78
N ASP A 47 15.29 14.18 -26.83
CA ASP A 47 14.46 14.85 -27.79
C ASP A 47 13.66 13.77 -28.51
N ARG A 48 12.37 13.65 -28.17
CA ARG A 48 11.40 12.79 -28.87
C ARG A 48 11.18 13.19 -30.34
N ALA A 49 12.05 14.03 -30.92
CA ALA A 49 11.95 14.60 -32.25
C ALA A 49 13.11 14.22 -33.19
N SER A 50 14.13 13.48 -32.72
CA SER A 50 15.26 13.02 -33.57
C SER A 50 15.13 11.57 -34.06
N ASP A 51 13.92 11.01 -34.09
CA ASP A 51 13.64 9.63 -34.54
C ASP A 51 13.57 9.49 -36.09
N ARG A 52 14.49 10.16 -36.80
CA ARG A 52 14.71 9.98 -38.25
C ARG A 52 16.16 9.63 -38.63
N SER A 53 17.01 9.34 -37.65
CA SER A 53 18.25 8.60 -37.89
C SER A 53 18.10 7.26 -37.19
N GLY A 54 18.04 6.19 -37.99
CA GLY A 54 17.87 4.82 -37.52
C GLY A 54 19.06 4.34 -36.72
N ASP A 55 19.14 4.77 -35.46
CA ASP A 55 19.89 4.06 -34.46
C ASP A 55 19.09 2.80 -34.15
N LYS A 56 19.63 1.66 -34.57
CA LYS A 56 18.98 0.37 -34.42
C LYS A 56 19.02 0.01 -32.94
N VAL A 57 18.05 0.50 -32.17
CA VAL A 57 17.76 -0.04 -30.83
C VAL A 57 17.71 -1.54 -30.99
N ALA A 58 18.58 -2.25 -30.26
CA ALA A 58 18.71 -3.68 -30.42
C ALA A 58 17.31 -4.31 -30.21
N PRO A 59 16.87 -5.26 -31.07
CA PRO A 59 15.54 -5.86 -30.96
C PRO A 59 15.23 -6.39 -29.55
N HIS A 60 16.27 -6.77 -28.81
CA HIS A 60 16.21 -7.22 -27.43
C HIS A 60 15.78 -6.12 -26.44
N GLU A 61 16.31 -4.89 -26.56
CA GLU A 61 15.97 -3.78 -25.65
C GLU A 61 14.53 -3.29 -25.86
N VAL A 62 14.07 -3.31 -27.12
CA VAL A 62 12.69 -3.00 -27.47
C VAL A 62 11.75 -4.06 -26.90
N ALA A 63 12.10 -5.34 -27.01
CA ALA A 63 11.33 -6.45 -26.45
C ALA A 63 11.23 -6.38 -24.92
N GLU A 64 12.35 -6.17 -24.22
CA GLU A 64 12.38 -6.02 -22.76
C GLU A 64 11.54 -4.83 -22.27
N TYR A 65 11.52 -3.72 -23.03
CA TYR A 65 10.68 -2.57 -22.72
C TYR A 65 9.18 -2.89 -22.85
N TYR A 66 8.77 -3.59 -23.91
CA TYR A 66 7.38 -4.00 -24.10
C TYR A 66 6.93 -5.02 -23.06
N GLU A 67 7.79 -5.98 -22.71
CA GLU A 67 7.52 -6.95 -21.63
C GLU A 67 7.37 -6.26 -20.27
N SER A 68 8.29 -5.35 -19.94
CA SER A 68 8.24 -4.56 -18.72
C SER A 68 6.98 -3.70 -18.65
N ARG A 69 6.53 -3.14 -19.79
CA ARG A 69 5.30 -2.36 -19.88
C ARG A 69 4.06 -3.24 -19.70
N ALA A 70 4.01 -4.38 -20.39
CA ALA A 70 2.90 -5.33 -20.28
C ALA A 70 2.75 -5.86 -18.85
N LEU A 71 3.86 -6.16 -18.16
CA LEU A 71 3.84 -6.61 -16.78
C LEU A 71 3.30 -5.53 -15.82
N ARG A 72 3.69 -4.26 -16.01
CA ARG A 72 3.17 -3.14 -15.21
C ARG A 72 1.69 -2.93 -15.45
N GLU A 73 1.24 -3.03 -16.69
CA GLU A 73 -0.16 -2.85 -17.07
C GLU A 73 -1.04 -3.98 -16.52
N ALA A 74 -0.58 -5.23 -16.61
CA ALA A 74 -1.25 -6.39 -16.02
C ALA A 74 -1.36 -6.26 -14.49
N THR A 75 -0.25 -5.92 -13.82
CA THR A 75 -0.25 -5.69 -12.36
C THR A 75 -1.21 -4.57 -11.97
N ARG A 76 -1.22 -3.46 -12.73
CA ARG A 76 -2.13 -2.34 -12.47
C ARG A 76 -3.60 -2.75 -12.65
N ALA A 77 -3.91 -3.51 -13.70
CA ALA A 77 -5.26 -4.02 -13.93
C ALA A 77 -5.73 -4.91 -12.76
N GLN A 78 -4.85 -5.77 -12.23
CA GLN A 78 -5.16 -6.61 -11.06
C GLN A 78 -5.45 -5.75 -9.81
N PHE A 79 -4.65 -4.70 -9.56
CA PHE A 79 -4.92 -3.78 -8.46
C PHE A 79 -6.25 -3.03 -8.61
N ASP A 80 -6.60 -2.62 -9.83
CA ASP A 80 -7.86 -1.92 -10.08
C ASP A 80 -9.08 -2.84 -9.89
N VAL A 81 -8.96 -4.13 -10.21
CA VAL A 81 -9.98 -5.16 -9.90
C VAL A 81 -10.15 -5.31 -8.39
N ILE A 82 -9.06 -5.46 -7.63
CA ILE A 82 -9.11 -5.58 -6.16
C ILE A 82 -9.75 -4.34 -5.54
N ARG A 83 -9.33 -3.14 -5.95
CA ARG A 83 -9.89 -1.87 -5.45
C ARG A 83 -11.38 -1.72 -5.76
N LEU A 84 -11.82 -2.20 -6.92
CA LEU A 84 -13.24 -2.21 -7.28
C LEU A 84 -14.02 -3.12 -6.33
N ALA A 85 -13.50 -4.32 -6.05
CA ALA A 85 -14.10 -5.26 -5.11
C ALA A 85 -14.10 -4.73 -3.66
N GLU A 86 -13.03 -4.07 -3.22
CA GLU A 86 -12.98 -3.37 -1.92
C GLU A 86 -14.06 -2.28 -1.83
N LYS A 87 -14.20 -1.43 -2.85
CA LYS A 87 -15.22 -0.36 -2.88
C LYS A 87 -16.65 -0.88 -2.93
N ARG A 88 -16.85 -2.07 -3.49
CA ARG A 88 -18.14 -2.78 -3.48
C ARG A 88 -18.42 -3.47 -2.14
N GLY A 89 -17.42 -3.54 -1.25
CA GLY A 89 -17.54 -4.24 0.04
C GLY A 89 -17.49 -5.76 -0.09
N GLU A 90 -16.99 -6.29 -1.22
CA GLU A 90 -16.86 -7.73 -1.46
C GLU A 90 -15.62 -8.33 -0.76
N LEU A 91 -14.67 -7.47 -0.37
CA LEU A 91 -13.44 -7.86 0.31
C LEU A 91 -13.47 -7.40 1.76
N VAL A 92 -13.06 -8.31 2.65
CA VAL A 92 -12.83 -8.02 4.07
C VAL A 92 -11.35 -8.16 4.38
N ASN A 93 -10.85 -7.29 5.25
CA ASN A 93 -9.49 -7.44 5.74
C ASN A 93 -9.40 -8.69 6.63
N ALA A 94 -8.71 -9.71 6.16
CA ALA A 94 -8.62 -11.00 6.86
C ALA A 94 -8.08 -10.86 8.29
N LYS A 95 -7.03 -10.05 8.49
CA LYS A 95 -6.42 -9.83 9.81
C LYS A 95 -7.38 -9.13 10.79
N GLU A 96 -8.12 -8.16 10.29
CA GLU A 96 -9.13 -7.47 11.09
C GLU A 96 -10.29 -8.41 11.44
N MET A 97 -10.77 -9.19 10.47
CA MET A 97 -11.83 -10.16 10.68
C MET A 97 -11.43 -11.22 11.71
N GLU A 98 -10.25 -11.80 11.57
CA GLU A 98 -9.70 -12.77 12.53
C GLU A 98 -9.64 -12.17 13.95
N SER A 99 -9.09 -10.95 14.09
CA SER A 99 -9.00 -10.27 15.38
C SER A 99 -10.39 -10.03 16.00
N ARG A 100 -11.37 -9.63 15.18
CA ARG A 100 -12.76 -9.42 15.61
C ARG A 100 -13.40 -10.74 16.04
N LEU A 101 -13.24 -11.81 15.27
CA LEU A 101 -13.77 -13.14 15.60
C LEU A 101 -13.19 -13.68 16.91
N VAL A 102 -11.86 -13.63 17.07
CA VAL A 102 -11.18 -14.02 18.31
C VAL A 102 -11.74 -13.24 19.50
N SER A 103 -11.93 -11.93 19.37
CA SER A 103 -12.52 -11.10 20.42
C SER A 103 -13.95 -11.51 20.76
N VAL A 104 -14.81 -11.71 19.75
CA VAL A 104 -16.21 -12.14 19.93
C VAL A 104 -16.26 -13.50 20.65
N PHE A 105 -15.52 -14.50 20.18
CA PHE A 105 -15.52 -15.82 20.80
C PHE A 105 -14.93 -15.82 22.21
N THR A 106 -13.89 -15.03 22.46
CA THR A 106 -13.33 -14.86 23.81
C THR A 106 -14.37 -14.25 24.77
N GLN A 107 -15.12 -13.25 24.32
CA GLN A 107 -16.19 -12.64 25.10
C GLN A 107 -17.34 -13.63 25.36
N CYS A 108 -17.76 -14.38 24.34
CA CYS A 108 -18.77 -15.43 24.48
C CYS A 108 -18.35 -16.49 25.50
N ARG A 109 -17.12 -17.04 25.39
CA ARG A 109 -16.57 -18.01 26.35
C ARG A 109 -16.59 -17.46 27.77
N THR A 110 -16.11 -16.23 27.97
CA THR A 110 -16.09 -15.58 29.29
C THR A 110 -17.50 -15.44 29.87
N ARG A 111 -18.47 -15.03 29.03
CA ARG A 111 -19.87 -14.90 29.45
C ARG A 111 -20.50 -16.24 29.80
N LEU A 112 -20.27 -17.29 29.00
CA LEU A 112 -20.77 -18.64 29.26
C LEU A 112 -20.22 -19.20 30.57
N LEU A 113 -18.90 -19.13 30.78
CA LEU A 113 -18.27 -19.60 32.02
C LEU A 113 -18.67 -18.79 33.26
N SER A 114 -19.21 -17.57 33.09
CA SER A 114 -19.77 -16.79 34.20
C SER A 114 -21.19 -17.20 34.61
N ILE A 115 -21.88 -18.00 33.79
CA ILE A 115 -23.29 -18.37 34.02
C ILE A 115 -23.52 -19.06 35.36
N PRO A 116 -22.74 -20.09 35.78
CA PRO A 116 -22.98 -20.79 37.04
C PRO A 116 -22.98 -19.84 38.25
N THR A 117 -21.97 -18.96 38.32
CA THR A 117 -21.86 -17.93 39.37
C THR A 117 -23.03 -16.96 39.34
N ARG A 118 -23.41 -16.48 38.14
CA ARG A 118 -24.54 -15.53 37.98
C ARG A 118 -25.88 -16.18 38.29
N ALA A 119 -26.05 -17.46 38.01
CA ALA A 119 -27.25 -18.22 38.33
C ALA A 119 -27.42 -18.32 39.86
N ARG A 120 -26.35 -18.69 40.59
CA ARG A 120 -26.37 -18.75 42.06
C ARG A 120 -26.63 -17.40 42.73
N GLN A 121 -26.15 -16.31 42.13
CA GLN A 121 -26.43 -14.94 42.62
C GLN A 121 -27.90 -14.53 42.41
N ARG A 122 -28.54 -15.00 41.34
CA ARG A 122 -29.94 -14.68 41.02
C ARG A 122 -30.94 -15.55 41.77
N ASP A 123 -30.58 -16.81 42.00
CA ASP A 123 -31.39 -17.77 42.72
C ASP A 123 -30.54 -18.45 43.80
N SER A 124 -30.71 -17.99 45.04
CA SER A 124 -30.02 -18.53 46.20
C SER A 124 -30.52 -19.90 46.64
N SER A 125 -31.65 -20.38 46.09
CA SER A 125 -32.18 -21.73 46.34
C SER A 125 -31.40 -22.82 45.60
N LEU A 126 -30.60 -22.45 44.60
CA LEU A 126 -29.73 -23.38 43.88
C LEU A 126 -28.67 -23.97 44.83
N SER A 127 -28.67 -25.29 44.94
CA SER A 127 -27.64 -26.03 45.69
C SER A 127 -26.28 -25.92 44.99
N SER A 128 -25.19 -26.12 45.75
CA SER A 128 -23.84 -26.12 45.17
C SER A 128 -23.67 -27.23 44.12
N MET A 129 -24.25 -28.41 44.35
CA MET A 129 -24.23 -29.53 43.39
C MET A 129 -24.87 -29.16 42.04
N GLN A 130 -25.97 -28.38 42.03
CA GLN A 130 -26.60 -27.92 40.79
C GLN A 130 -25.75 -26.88 40.06
N VAL A 131 -25.05 -26.02 40.79
CA VAL A 131 -24.12 -25.04 40.21
C VAL A 131 -22.93 -25.74 39.57
N ASP A 132 -22.37 -26.75 40.24
CA ASP A 132 -21.26 -27.55 39.72
C ASP A 132 -21.67 -28.32 38.45
N LEU A 133 -22.88 -28.90 38.44
CA LEU A 133 -23.44 -29.54 37.25
C LEU A 133 -23.52 -28.59 36.04
N PHE A 134 -23.93 -27.33 36.26
CA PHE A 134 -23.93 -26.34 35.18
C PHE A 134 -22.54 -26.00 34.68
N ASP A 135 -21.53 -25.89 35.55
CA ASP A 135 -20.14 -25.65 35.14
C ASP A 135 -19.61 -26.82 34.29
N THR A 136 -19.88 -28.06 34.71
CA THR A 136 -19.49 -29.26 33.95
C THR A 136 -20.14 -29.28 32.56
N LEU A 137 -21.47 -29.14 32.48
CA LEU A 137 -22.19 -29.18 31.20
C LEU A 137 -21.75 -28.07 30.23
N ILE A 138 -21.47 -26.87 30.74
CA ILE A 138 -20.98 -25.76 29.91
C ILE A 138 -19.58 -26.08 29.37
N ARG A 139 -18.70 -26.66 30.18
CA ARG A 139 -17.34 -27.03 29.74
C ARG A 139 -17.38 -28.16 28.71
N GLU A 140 -18.16 -29.20 28.96
CA GLU A 140 -18.36 -30.30 28.00
C GLU A 140 -18.85 -29.77 26.64
N ALA A 141 -19.85 -28.88 26.65
CA ALA A 141 -20.35 -28.28 25.41
C ALA A 141 -19.28 -27.44 24.70
N LEU A 142 -18.47 -26.67 25.44
CA LEU A 142 -17.37 -25.89 24.87
C LEU A 142 -16.25 -26.77 24.32
N GLU A 143 -15.96 -27.91 24.94
CA GLU A 143 -14.98 -28.89 24.46
C GLU A 143 -15.45 -29.53 23.16
N VAL A 144 -16.72 -29.92 23.06
CA VAL A 144 -17.30 -30.43 21.81
C VAL A 144 -17.20 -29.39 20.69
N LEU A 145 -17.56 -28.13 20.96
CA LEU A 145 -17.45 -27.04 19.98
C LEU A 145 -16.01 -26.79 19.54
N ALA A 146 -15.04 -26.93 20.45
CA ALA A 146 -13.62 -26.77 20.13
C ALA A 146 -13.06 -27.95 19.31
N ALA A 147 -13.66 -29.14 19.43
CA ALA A 147 -13.30 -30.32 18.67
C ALA A 147 -13.99 -30.41 17.30
N MET A 148 -14.96 -29.55 17.00
CA MET A 148 -15.56 -29.48 15.67
C MET A 148 -14.52 -28.96 14.67
N GLU A 149 -14.18 -29.78 13.68
CA GLU A 149 -13.41 -29.32 12.53
C GLU A 149 -14.25 -28.33 11.72
N PRO A 150 -13.63 -27.32 11.11
CA PRO A 150 -14.34 -26.42 10.21
C PRO A 150 -14.84 -27.24 9.01
N ASP A 151 -16.14 -27.14 8.70
CA ASP A 151 -16.69 -27.64 7.44
C ASP A 151 -15.83 -27.09 6.29
N GLU A 152 -15.31 -27.98 5.43
CA GLU A 152 -14.59 -27.57 4.23
C GLU A 152 -15.48 -26.60 3.42
N PRO A 153 -14.95 -25.45 2.99
CA PRO A 153 -15.72 -24.52 2.20
C PRO A 153 -16.17 -25.22 0.91
N ALA A 154 -17.48 -25.26 0.67
CA ALA A 154 -18.04 -25.75 -0.57
C ALA A 154 -17.42 -24.97 -1.75
N GLU A 155 -16.72 -25.69 -2.64
CA GLU A 155 -16.13 -25.18 -3.88
C GLU A 155 -17.15 -24.48 -4.79
#